data_AF-A0A945GK15-F1
#
_entry.id   AF-A0A945GK15-F1
#
_cell.length_a   1.000
_cell.length_b   1.000
_cell.length_c   1.000
_cell.angle_alpha   90.00
_cell.angle_beta   90.00
_cell.angle_gamma   90.00
#
_symmetry.space_group_name_H-M   'P 1'
#
loop_
_entity.id
_entity.type
_entity.pdbx_description
1 polymer ?
#
loop_
_entity_poly.entity_id
_entity_poly.type
_entity_poly.pdbx_seq_one_letter_code
_entity_poly.pdbx_strand_id
1 'polypeptide(L)'
;MPKNIKKKVKLATNVSYLNKDFDSFRQQLVNYAAANYSNQINDFTQAGLGGLFVDMAAYVGDSLSFYLDHQFNELNLETAIEEKNIERLVRLAGVKSTPKAPSTAYVDVSV
;
A
#
# COMPACT_ATOMS: atom_id res chain seq x y z
N MET A 1 -35.38 -25.82 -26.75
CA MET A 1 -34.32 -26.16 -25.77
C MET A 1 -34.25 -25.07 -24.69
N PRO A 2 -34.29 -25.41 -23.40
CA PRO A 2 -34.19 -24.40 -22.35
C PRO A 2 -32.77 -23.82 -22.33
N LYS A 3 -32.67 -22.49 -22.42
CA LYS A 3 -31.39 -21.78 -22.30
C LYS A 3 -30.83 -22.05 -20.90
N ASN A 4 -29.62 -22.58 -20.82
CA ASN A 4 -28.99 -23.01 -19.57
C ASN A 4 -28.57 -21.78 -18.73
N ILE A 5 -29.46 -21.36 -17.81
CA ILE A 5 -29.35 -20.12 -17.00
C ILE A 5 -28.12 -20.14 -16.06
N LYS A 6 -27.57 -21.32 -15.74
CA LYS A 6 -26.38 -21.47 -14.87
C LYS A 6 -25.12 -20.83 -15.44
N LYS A 7 -25.02 -20.62 -16.75
CA LYS A 7 -23.86 -19.99 -17.40
C LYS A 7 -23.89 -18.44 -17.34
N LYS A 8 -24.96 -17.85 -16.82
CA LYS A 8 -25.16 -16.38 -16.72
C LYS A 8 -25.09 -15.82 -15.30
N VAL A 9 -24.86 -16.65 -14.29
CA VAL A 9 -24.46 -16.15 -12.98
C VAL A 9 -23.01 -15.71 -13.15
N LYS A 10 -22.79 -14.40 -13.27
CA LYS A 10 -21.46 -13.78 -13.29
C LYS A 10 -20.57 -14.54 -12.32
N LEU A 11 -19.46 -15.11 -12.82
CA LEU A 11 -18.35 -15.54 -11.97
C LEU A 11 -18.10 -14.37 -11.02
N ALA A 12 -18.49 -14.49 -9.77
CA ALA A 12 -18.07 -13.54 -8.76
C ALA A 12 -16.55 -13.65 -8.73
N THR A 13 -15.87 -12.63 -9.24
CA THR A 13 -14.42 -12.60 -9.23
C THR A 13 -14.00 -12.68 -7.77
N ASN A 14 -13.45 -13.82 -7.36
CA ASN A 14 -13.03 -14.00 -5.99
C ASN A 14 -11.71 -13.24 -5.81
N VAL A 15 -11.82 -11.96 -5.44
CA VAL A 15 -10.67 -11.07 -5.25
C VAL A 15 -10.22 -11.22 -3.79
N SER A 16 -9.06 -11.83 -3.60
CA SER A 16 -8.35 -11.81 -2.32
C SER A 16 -7.70 -10.44 -2.12
N TYR A 17 -7.87 -9.84 -0.94
CA TYR A 17 -7.25 -8.57 -0.54
C TYR A 17 -6.09 -8.77 0.45
N LEU A 18 -5.65 -10.01 0.65
CA LEU A 18 -4.57 -10.37 1.57
C LEU A 18 -3.18 -10.31 0.93
N ASN A 19 -3.13 -10.09 -0.39
CA ASN A 19 -1.90 -10.04 -1.15
C ASN A 19 -1.14 -8.75 -0.84
N LYS A 20 0.17 -8.87 -0.59
CA LYS A 20 1.03 -7.75 -0.18
C LYS A 20 2.39 -7.73 -0.86
N ASP A 21 2.77 -8.80 -1.54
CA ASP A 21 4.05 -8.99 -2.19
C ASP A 21 3.89 -9.18 -3.69
N PHE A 22 4.92 -8.82 -4.45
CA PHE A 22 4.94 -8.90 -5.91
C PHE A 22 4.44 -10.24 -6.47
N ASP A 23 4.91 -11.37 -5.91
CA ASP A 23 4.59 -12.70 -6.42
C ASP A 23 3.10 -13.04 -6.24
N SER A 24 2.50 -12.67 -5.09
CA SER A 24 1.06 -12.89 -4.87
C SER A 24 0.21 -11.99 -5.76
N PHE A 25 0.60 -10.73 -5.98
CA PHE A 25 -0.06 -9.84 -6.93
C PHE A 25 0.03 -10.39 -8.36
N ARG A 26 1.22 -10.79 -8.79
CA ARG A 26 1.46 -11.37 -10.11
C ARG A 26 0.59 -12.61 -10.32
N GLN A 27 0.60 -13.54 -9.38
CA GLN A 27 -0.19 -14.77 -9.47
C GLN A 27 -1.69 -14.48 -9.53
N GLN A 28 -2.19 -13.55 -8.72
CA GLN A 28 -3.60 -13.16 -8.74
C GLN A 28 -3.98 -12.50 -10.06
N LEU A 29 -3.12 -11.65 -10.61
CA LEU A 29 -3.33 -10.99 -11.91
C LEU A 29 -3.32 -11.99 -13.06
N VAL A 30 -2.42 -12.99 -13.04
CA VAL A 30 -2.43 -14.09 -14.02
C VAL A 30 -3.73 -14.90 -13.91
N ASN A 31 -4.14 -15.27 -12.70
CA ASN A 31 -5.40 -16.01 -12.49
C ASN A 31 -6.62 -15.22 -12.97
N TYR A 32 -6.64 -13.92 -12.71
CA TYR A 32 -7.68 -13.02 -13.19
C TYR A 32 -7.67 -12.92 -14.72
N ALA A 33 -6.49 -12.78 -15.32
CA ALA A 33 -6.35 -12.67 -16.77
C ALA A 33 -6.75 -13.97 -17.47
N ALA A 34 -6.33 -15.13 -16.94
CA ALA A 34 -6.71 -16.45 -17.43
C ALA A 34 -8.22 -16.70 -17.33
N ALA A 35 -8.88 -16.23 -16.26
CA ALA A 35 -10.33 -16.41 -16.10
C ALA A 35 -11.17 -15.52 -17.04
N ASN A 36 -10.69 -14.33 -17.37
CA ASN A 36 -11.49 -13.32 -18.09
C ASN A 36 -11.08 -13.11 -19.56
N TYR A 37 -9.82 -13.36 -19.89
CA TYR A 37 -9.21 -13.05 -21.18
C TYR A 37 -8.54 -14.27 -21.85
N SER A 38 -8.90 -15.50 -21.45
CA SER A 38 -8.36 -16.76 -22.01
C SER A 38 -8.38 -16.83 -23.53
N ASN A 39 -9.34 -16.17 -24.18
CA ASN A 39 -9.50 -16.25 -25.63
C ASN A 39 -8.63 -15.21 -26.39
N GLN A 40 -8.04 -14.24 -25.67
CA GLN A 40 -7.30 -13.12 -26.25
C GLN A 40 -5.80 -13.25 -25.99
N ILE A 41 -5.40 -13.59 -24.77
CA ILE A 41 -3.99 -13.66 -24.35
C ILE A 41 -3.76 -14.98 -23.62
N ASN A 42 -2.81 -15.77 -24.13
CA ASN A 42 -2.46 -17.08 -23.59
C ASN A 42 -1.02 -17.17 -23.07
N ASP A 43 -0.19 -16.17 -23.35
CA ASP A 43 1.22 -16.15 -22.95
C ASP A 43 1.49 -15.12 -21.84
N PHE A 44 1.71 -15.63 -20.64
CA PHE A 44 2.10 -14.88 -19.43
C PHE A 44 3.50 -15.28 -18.93
N THR A 45 4.34 -15.85 -19.81
CA THR A 45 5.74 -16.11 -19.50
C THR A 45 6.52 -14.79 -19.36
N GLN A 46 7.68 -14.82 -18.70
CA GLN A 46 8.52 -13.61 -18.52
C GLN A 46 8.97 -12.94 -19.82
N ALA A 47 9.08 -13.70 -20.91
CA ALA A 47 9.44 -13.16 -22.23
C ALA A 47 8.23 -12.68 -23.03
N GLY A 48 7.02 -13.04 -22.61
CA GLY A 48 5.78 -12.71 -23.30
C GLY A 48 5.31 -11.28 -22.98
N LEU A 49 4.70 -10.62 -23.97
CA LEU A 49 4.12 -9.29 -23.77
C LEU A 49 3.02 -9.28 -22.70
N GLY A 50 2.24 -10.37 -22.60
CA GLY A 50 1.24 -10.54 -21.53
C GLY A 50 1.86 -10.64 -20.14
N GLY A 51 3.00 -11.33 -20.03
CA GLY A 51 3.78 -11.40 -18.79
C GLY A 51 4.33 -10.03 -18.39
N LEU A 52 4.89 -9.27 -19.35
CA LEU A 52 5.38 -7.91 -19.10
C LEU A 52 4.30 -6.99 -18.52
N PHE A 53 3.08 -6.99 -19.09
CA PHE A 53 1.99 -6.16 -18.56
C PHE A 53 1.57 -6.57 -17.16
N VAL A 54 1.53 -7.86 -16.86
CA VAL A 54 1.21 -8.37 -15.52
C VAL A 54 2.32 -8.00 -14.54
N ASP A 55 3.58 -8.15 -14.92
CA ASP A 55 4.73 -7.83 -14.07
C ASP A 55 4.78 -6.32 -13.76
N MET A 56 4.48 -5.45 -14.74
CA MET A 56 4.38 -4.01 -14.49
C MET A 56 3.25 -3.66 -13.52
N ALA A 57 2.08 -4.29 -13.66
CA ALA A 57 0.96 -4.07 -12.75
C ALA A 57 1.24 -4.60 -11.34
N ALA A 58 1.87 -5.77 -11.22
CA ALA A 58 2.28 -6.35 -9.95
C ALA A 58 3.30 -5.47 -9.22
N TYR A 59 4.28 -4.92 -9.94
CA TYR A 59 5.27 -4.00 -9.38
C TYR A 59 4.64 -2.73 -8.80
N VAL A 60 3.70 -2.11 -9.53
CA VAL A 60 2.97 -0.94 -9.03
C VAL A 60 2.12 -1.30 -7.81
N GLY A 61 1.49 -2.49 -7.81
CA GLY A 61 0.70 -2.98 -6.69
C GLY A 61 1.51 -3.19 -5.41
N ASP A 62 2.67 -3.84 -5.53
CA ASP A 62 3.61 -4.07 -4.42
C ASP A 62 4.10 -2.74 -3.82
N SER A 63 4.55 -1.82 -4.67
CA SER A 63 5.00 -0.49 -4.22
C SER A 63 3.89 0.29 -3.51
N LEU A 64 2.67 0.29 -4.05
CA LEU A 64 1.54 0.98 -3.44
C LEU A 64 1.16 0.34 -2.09
N SER A 65 1.17 -1.00 -2.01
CA SER A 65 0.86 -1.74 -0.78
C SER A 65 1.82 -1.35 0.33
N PHE A 66 3.12 -1.28 0.04
CA PHE A 66 4.14 -0.84 0.98
C PHE A 66 3.88 0.58 1.51
N TYR A 67 3.63 1.55 0.62
CA TYR A 67 3.40 2.93 1.03
C TYR A 67 2.08 3.12 1.80
N LEU A 68 1.03 2.37 1.46
CA LEU A 68 -0.24 2.42 2.19
C LEU A 68 -0.09 1.88 3.61
N ASP A 69 0.59 0.76 3.79
CA ASP A 69 0.87 0.19 5.12
C ASP A 69 1.71 1.18 5.95
N HIS A 70 2.76 1.77 5.37
CA HIS A 70 3.56 2.80 6.03
C HIS A 70 2.72 4.01 6.45
N GLN A 71 1.92 4.55 5.52
CA GLN A 71 1.08 5.71 5.80
C GLN A 71 0.04 5.42 6.88
N PHE A 72 -0.52 4.21 6.91
CA PHE A 72 -1.48 3.81 7.95
C PHE A 72 -0.82 3.76 9.34
N ASN A 73 0.39 3.22 9.44
CA ASN A 73 1.15 3.19 10.68
C ASN A 73 1.52 4.59 11.17
N GLU A 74 1.80 5.52 10.25
CA GLU A 74 2.12 6.93 10.57
C GLU A 74 0.92 7.74 11.10
N LEU A 75 -0.32 7.22 11.02
CA LEU A 75 -1.51 7.88 11.56
C LEU A 75 -1.74 7.60 13.04
N ASN A 76 -1.11 6.56 13.60
CA ASN A 76 -1.27 6.19 15.00
C ASN A 76 -0.02 6.56 15.80
N LEU A 77 -0.22 7.17 16.96
CA LEU A 77 0.85 7.67 17.83
C LEU A 77 1.78 6.55 18.33
N GLU A 78 1.25 5.34 18.50
CA GLU A 78 2.03 4.19 18.98
C GLU A 78 2.92 3.57 17.90
N THR A 79 2.55 3.73 16.62
CA THR A 79 3.22 3.06 15.49
C THR A 79 3.94 4.01 14.54
N ALA A 80 3.74 5.32 14.67
CA ALA A 80 4.40 6.33 13.85
C ALA A 80 5.92 6.38 14.13
N ILE A 81 6.71 6.53 13.08
CA ILE A 81 8.18 6.52 13.14
C ILE A 81 8.74 7.86 12.67
N GLU A 82 8.08 8.55 11.73
CA GLU A 82 8.55 9.84 11.24
C GLU A 82 8.36 10.95 12.29
N GLU A 83 9.46 11.59 12.70
CA GLU A 83 9.46 12.66 13.71
C GLU A 83 8.43 13.76 13.42
N LYS A 84 8.30 14.17 12.15
CA LYS A 84 7.33 15.19 11.73
C LYS A 84 5.88 14.76 11.97
N ASN A 85 5.57 13.48 11.75
CA ASN A 85 4.22 12.96 11.98
C ASN A 85 3.96 12.80 13.46
N ILE A 86 4.93 12.32 14.25
CA ILE A 86 4.83 12.25 15.71
C ILE A 86 4.60 13.64 16.29
N GLU A 87 5.38 14.65 15.91
CA GLU A 87 5.17 16.03 16.34
C GLU A 87 3.76 16.53 16.00
N ARG A 88 3.27 16.23 14.79
CA ARG A 88 1.92 16.60 14.36
C ARG A 88 0.86 15.92 15.23
N LEU A 89 1.00 14.63 15.52
CA LEU A 89 0.07 13.86 16.37
C LEU A 89 0.07 14.39 17.81
N VAL A 90 1.25 14.69 18.37
CA VAL A 90 1.39 15.29 19.71
C VAL A 90 0.73 16.67 19.77
N ARG A 91 0.91 17.50 18.75
CA ARG A 91 0.22 18.80 18.63
C ARG A 91 -1.30 18.64 18.52
N LEU A 92 -1.78 17.66 17.74
CA LEU A 92 -3.21 17.34 17.63
C LEU A 92 -3.81 16.86 18.96
N ALA A 93 -3.03 16.16 19.79
CA ALA A 93 -3.42 15.76 21.14
C ALA A 93 -3.45 16.94 22.15
N GLY A 94 -3.12 18.15 21.72
CA GLY A 94 -3.17 19.37 22.55
C GLY A 94 -1.90 19.64 23.35
N VAL A 95 -0.84 18.85 23.15
CA VAL A 95 0.45 19.09 23.79
C VAL A 95 1.18 20.21 23.06
N LYS A 96 1.54 21.27 23.79
CA LYS A 96 2.34 22.37 23.22
C LYS A 96 3.77 21.90 22.99
N SER A 97 4.20 21.92 21.74
CA SER A 97 5.60 21.72 21.37
C SER A 97 6.45 22.81 22.01
N THR A 98 7.32 22.44 22.95
CA THR A 98 8.28 23.39 23.53
C THR A 98 9.39 23.67 22.50
N PRO A 99 9.63 24.93 22.11
CA PRO A 99 10.75 25.25 21.25
C PRO A 99 12.07 24.97 21.98
N LYS A 100 13.18 24.87 21.22
CA LYS A 100 14.53 24.76 21.78
C LYS A 100 14.77 25.96 22.72
N ALA A 101 15.01 25.68 24.01
CA ALA A 101 15.26 26.71 25.00
C ALA A 101 16.74 27.16 24.96
N PRO A 102 17.02 28.48 25.02
CA PRO A 102 18.39 28.98 25.14
C PRO A 102 18.98 28.65 26.52
N SER A 103 20.31 28.56 26.60
CA SER A 103 21.00 28.44 27.88
C SER A 103 20.86 29.74 28.68
N THR A 104 20.60 29.63 29.99
CA THR A 104 20.50 30.78 30.90
C THR A 104 21.48 30.60 32.04
N ALA A 105 22.17 31.67 32.43
CA ALA A 105 23.14 31.69 33.52
C ALA A 105 23.04 33.00 34.30
N TYR A 106 23.20 32.92 35.62
CA TYR A 106 23.32 34.09 36.48
C TYR A 106 24.79 34.53 36.54
N VAL A 107 25.04 35.81 36.31
CA VAL A 107 26.38 36.41 36.42
C VAL A 107 26.33 37.51 37.46
N ASP A 108 27.25 37.45 38.41
CA ASP A 108 27.45 38.50 39.40
C ASP A 108 28.58 39.42 38.94
N VAL A 109 28.33 40.74 38.95
CA VAL A 109 29.27 41.74 38.42
C VAL A 109 29.57 42.76 39.50
N SER A 110 30.81 42.76 39.98
CA SER A 110 31.34 43.77 40.90
C SER A 110 32.18 44.80 40.14
N VAL A 111 31.93 46.10 40.39
CA VAL A 111 32.72 47.24 39.88
C VAL A 111 33.79 47.63 40.88
#